data_AF-A0A2D9CIB3-F1
#
_entry.id   AF-A0A2D9CIB3-F1
#
_cell.length_a   1.000
_cell.length_b   1.000
_cell.length_c   1.000
_cell.angle_alpha   90.00
_cell.angle_beta   90.00
_cell.angle_gamma   90.00
#
_symmetry.space_group_name_H-M   'P 1'
#
loop_
_entity.id
_entity.type
_entity.pdbx_description
1 polymer ?
#
loop_
_entity_poly.entity_id
_entity_poly.type
_entity_poly.pdbx_seq_one_letter_code
_entity_poly.pdbx_strand_id
1 'polypeptide(L)'
;MNKQIANELKDFAEDIARRFSFKEREGNFNNETFEVQEVIPTSDHTAVINFKKNSGKIGVAFCYYIARGYSKGWKYFFPTDSHLNGFQAFLYYKLEAERKNYKYN
;
A
#
# COMPACT_ATOMS: atom_id res chain seq x y z
N MET A 1 -1.74 5.98 -14.62
CA MET A 1 -1.09 4.67 -14.39
C MET A 1 -0.94 3.95 -15.72
N ASN A 2 0.17 3.25 -15.98
CA ASN A 2 0.30 2.42 -17.19
C ASN A 2 -0.63 1.20 -17.10
N LYS A 3 -1.24 0.79 -18.23
CA LYS A 3 -2.15 -0.37 -18.32
C LYS A 3 -1.55 -1.65 -17.74
N GLN A 4 -0.26 -1.90 -17.96
CA GLN A 4 0.41 -3.08 -17.39
C GLN A 4 0.46 -3.02 -15.86
N ILE A 5 0.89 -1.88 -15.31
CA ILE A 5 0.98 -1.64 -13.86
C ILE A 5 -0.40 -1.75 -13.19
N ALA A 6 -1.45 -1.29 -13.87
CA ALA A 6 -2.83 -1.37 -13.39
C ALA A 6 -3.34 -2.83 -13.34
N ASN A 7 -3.01 -3.66 -14.34
CA ASN A 7 -3.34 -5.07 -14.31
C ASN A 7 -2.59 -5.80 -13.19
N GLU A 8 -1.28 -5.53 -13.04
CA GLU A 8 -0.47 -6.07 -11.94
C GLU A 8 -1.05 -5.67 -10.57
N LEU A 9 -1.55 -4.44 -10.43
CA LEU A 9 -2.17 -3.96 -9.19
C LEU A 9 -3.45 -4.71 -8.87
N LYS A 10 -4.29 -5.00 -9.87
CA LYS A 10 -5.54 -5.74 -9.69
C LYS A 10 -5.26 -7.15 -9.16
N ASP A 11 -4.35 -7.86 -9.81
CA ASP A 11 -3.96 -9.21 -9.39
C ASP A 11 -3.32 -9.18 -7.99
N PHE A 12 -2.52 -8.15 -7.70
CA PHE A 12 -1.92 -7.95 -6.39
C PHE A 12 -2.96 -7.70 -5.28
N ALA A 13 -4.03 -6.96 -5.57
CA ALA A 13 -5.11 -6.72 -4.62
C ALA A 13 -5.78 -8.02 -4.16
N GLU A 14 -6.13 -8.88 -5.12
CA GLU A 14 -6.71 -10.21 -4.86
C GLU A 14 -5.74 -11.10 -4.09
N ASP A 15 -4.45 -11.02 -4.42
CA ASP A 15 -3.40 -11.74 -3.73
C ASP A 15 -3.30 -11.36 -2.24
N ILE A 16 -3.43 -10.07 -1.92
CA ILE A 16 -3.46 -9.59 -0.53
C ILE A 16 -4.71 -10.12 0.18
N ALA A 17 -5.89 -9.98 -0.42
CA ALA A 17 -7.14 -10.47 0.14
C ALA A 17 -7.07 -11.97 0.47
N ARG A 18 -6.55 -12.77 -0.47
CA ARG A 18 -6.34 -14.22 -0.30
C ARG A 18 -5.39 -14.54 0.84
N ARG A 19 -4.23 -13.86 0.91
CA ARG A 19 -3.23 -14.08 1.98
C ARG A 19 -3.80 -13.75 3.35
N PHE A 20 -4.54 -12.64 3.47
CA PHE A 20 -5.10 -12.20 4.75
C PHE A 20 -6.32 -13.01 5.19
N SER A 21 -7.00 -13.67 4.25
CA SER A 21 -8.10 -14.60 4.53
C SER A 21 -7.64 -15.98 4.99
N PHE A 22 -6.34 -16.27 5.00
CA PHE A 22 -5.82 -17.54 5.49
C PHE A 22 -6.04 -17.65 7.01
N LYS A 23 -6.78 -18.68 7.43
CA LYS A 23 -7.22 -18.84 8.83
C LYS A 23 -6.06 -19.11 9.78
N GLU A 24 -5.04 -19.84 9.32
CA GLU A 24 -3.86 -20.17 10.12
C GLU A 24 -2.77 -19.06 10.04
N ARG A 25 -3.09 -17.89 9.48
CA ARG A 25 -2.15 -16.77 9.41
C ARG A 25 -1.88 -16.23 10.82
N GLU A 26 -0.62 -15.96 11.09
CA GLU A 26 -0.21 -15.25 12.31
C GLU A 26 -0.98 -13.92 12.45
N GLY A 27 -1.60 -13.71 13.60
CA GLY A 27 -2.44 -12.55 13.88
C GLY A 27 -3.87 -12.61 13.34
N ASN A 28 -4.34 -13.76 12.81
CA ASN A 28 -5.75 -13.97 12.45
C ASN A 28 -6.55 -14.69 13.55
N PHE A 29 -6.59 -14.12 14.76
CA PHE A 29 -7.24 -14.75 15.93
C PHE A 29 -8.75 -14.98 15.76
N ASN A 30 -9.40 -14.18 14.90
CA ASN A 30 -10.86 -14.18 14.75
C ASN A 30 -11.33 -14.91 13.48
N ASN A 31 -10.45 -15.61 12.75
CA ASN A 31 -10.77 -16.20 11.45
C ASN A 31 -11.37 -15.17 10.47
N GLU A 32 -10.83 -13.96 10.46
CA GLU A 32 -11.25 -12.91 9.55
C GLU A 32 -10.93 -13.31 8.10
N THR A 33 -11.89 -13.02 7.21
CA THR A 33 -11.69 -13.07 5.76
C THR A 33 -11.74 -11.66 5.21
N PHE A 34 -11.02 -11.44 4.11
CA PHE A 34 -10.85 -10.16 3.44
C PHE A 34 -11.29 -10.31 1.99
N GLU A 35 -12.10 -9.37 1.52
CA GLU A 35 -12.53 -9.27 0.14
C GLU A 35 -12.16 -7.88 -0.39
N VAL A 36 -11.66 -7.79 -1.62
CA VAL A 36 -11.38 -6.50 -2.25
C VAL A 36 -12.70 -5.77 -2.44
N GLN A 37 -12.86 -4.63 -1.76
CA GLN A 37 -14.02 -3.77 -1.91
C GLN A 37 -13.77 -2.74 -3.00
N GLU A 38 -12.59 -2.10 -2.96
CA GLU A 38 -12.26 -0.99 -3.85
C GLU A 38 -10.75 -0.85 -3.99
N VAL A 39 -10.30 -0.53 -5.21
CA VAL A 39 -8.92 -0.14 -5.50
C VAL A 39 -8.94 1.29 -5.99
N ILE A 40 -8.25 2.18 -5.27
CA ILE A 40 -8.20 3.63 -5.52
C ILE A 40 -6.77 3.99 -5.94
N PRO A 41 -6.49 4.13 -7.25
CA PRO A 41 -5.23 4.70 -7.73
C PRO A 41 -5.00 6.11 -7.18
N THR A 42 -3.84 6.37 -6.58
CA THR A 42 -3.46 7.72 -6.11
C THR A 42 -2.35 8.35 -6.93
N SER A 43 -1.53 7.54 -7.61
CA SER A 43 -0.57 7.99 -8.62
C SER A 43 -0.26 6.85 -9.60
N ASP A 44 0.71 7.05 -10.50
CA ASP A 44 1.22 5.98 -11.36
C ASP A 44 1.87 4.82 -10.60
N HIS A 45 2.34 5.06 -9.37
CA HIS A 45 3.09 4.09 -8.57
C HIS A 45 2.51 3.91 -7.16
N THR A 46 1.34 4.46 -6.87
CA THR A 46 0.70 4.31 -5.56
C THR A 46 -0.80 4.09 -5.69
N ALA A 47 -1.36 3.30 -4.76
CA ALA A 47 -2.78 3.03 -4.68
C ALA A 47 -3.20 2.77 -3.24
N VAL A 48 -4.48 2.93 -2.96
CA VAL A 48 -5.12 2.52 -1.71
C VAL A 48 -6.08 1.38 -2.03
N ILE A 49 -6.10 0.34 -1.20
CA ILE A 49 -7.02 -0.77 -1.35
C ILE A 49 -7.86 -0.90 -0.08
N ASN A 50 -9.18 -0.82 -0.25
CA ASN A 50 -10.14 -1.09 0.80
C ASN A 50 -10.54 -2.56 0.73
N PHE A 51 -10.42 -3.25 1.85
CA PHE A 51 -10.85 -4.62 2.03
C PHE A 51 -12.05 -4.66 2.97
N LYS A 52 -13.14 -5.28 2.51
CA LYS A 52 -14.28 -5.59 3.37
C LYS A 52 -13.96 -6.86 4.15
N LYS A 53 -14.11 -6.82 5.47
CA LYS A 53 -13.97 -8.00 6.32
C LYS A 53 -15.31 -8.67 6.59
N ASN A 54 -15.32 -9.97 6.84
CA ASN A 54 -16.51 -10.68 7.32
C ASN A 54 -17.05 -10.13 8.65
N SER A 55 -16.21 -9.50 9.47
CA SER A 55 -16.60 -8.81 10.71
C SER A 55 -17.37 -7.51 10.49
N GLY A 56 -17.55 -7.07 9.23
CA GLY A 56 -18.20 -5.81 8.86
C GLY A 56 -17.26 -4.59 8.92
N LYS A 57 -16.02 -4.76 9.37
CA LYS A 57 -14.99 -3.72 9.39
C LYS A 57 -14.33 -3.57 8.01
N ILE A 58 -13.71 -2.41 7.80
CA ILE A 58 -12.90 -2.14 6.60
C ILE A 58 -11.42 -2.15 7.00
N GLY A 59 -10.61 -2.88 6.24
CA GLY A 59 -9.15 -2.80 6.29
C GLY A 59 -8.64 -1.94 5.13
N VAL A 60 -7.73 -1.01 5.41
CA VAL A 60 -7.16 -0.13 4.39
C VAL A 60 -5.68 -0.45 4.23
N ALA A 61 -5.25 -0.81 3.03
CA ALA A 61 -3.84 -0.98 2.70
C ALA A 61 -3.34 0.16 1.82
N PHE A 62 -2.12 0.60 2.09
CA PHE A 62 -1.39 1.48 1.20
C PHE A 62 -0.45 0.66 0.33
N CYS A 63 -0.53 0.83 -0.98
CA CYS A 63 0.27 0.13 -1.98
C CYS A 63 1.20 1.11 -2.70
N TYR A 64 2.44 0.67 -2.94
CA TYR A 64 3.44 1.44 -3.70
C TYR A 64 4.25 0.52 -4.62
N TYR A 65 4.65 1.04 -5.78
CA TYR A 65 5.36 0.31 -6.81
C TYR A 65 6.85 0.67 -6.80
N ILE A 66 7.71 -0.34 -6.69
CA ILE A 66 9.16 -0.18 -6.85
C ILE A 66 9.50 -0.43 -8.31
N ALA A 67 9.92 0.60 -9.04
CA ALA A 67 10.14 0.52 -10.49
C ALA A 67 11.42 -0.22 -10.90
N ARG A 68 12.45 -0.24 -10.05
CA ARG A 68 13.80 -0.75 -10.36
C ARG A 68 14.44 -1.46 -9.17
N GLY A 69 15.40 -2.34 -9.46
CA GLY A 69 16.16 -3.08 -8.44
C GLY A 69 15.55 -4.45 -8.10
N TYR A 70 16.17 -5.15 -7.15
CA TYR A 70 15.80 -6.52 -6.78
C TYR A 70 14.37 -6.64 -6.23
N SER A 71 13.90 -5.61 -5.53
CA SER A 71 12.55 -5.58 -4.93
C SER A 71 11.47 -5.02 -5.87
N LYS A 72 11.71 -5.00 -7.19
CA LYS A 72 10.76 -4.47 -8.20
C LYS A 72 9.36 -5.05 -8.01
N GLY A 73 8.35 -4.23 -8.27
CA GLY A 73 6.93 -4.59 -8.24
C GLY A 73 6.17 -3.94 -7.10
N TRP A 74 4.90 -4.33 -6.97
CA TRP A 74 4.02 -3.83 -5.92
C TRP A 74 4.44 -4.31 -4.54
N LYS A 75 4.37 -3.39 -3.58
CA LYS A 75 4.54 -3.60 -2.14
C LYS A 75 3.37 -2.93 -1.43
N TYR A 76 3.12 -3.36 -0.20
CA TYR A 76 2.04 -2.80 0.60
C TYR A 76 2.35 -2.95 2.08
N PHE A 77 1.62 -2.17 2.87
CA PHE A 77 1.47 -2.37 4.30
C PHE A 77 0.12 -1.79 4.75
N PHE A 78 -0.33 -2.22 5.92
CA PHE A 78 -1.47 -1.61 6.60
C PHE A 78 -0.94 -0.47 7.45
N PRO A 79 -1.18 0.81 7.07
CA PRO A 79 -0.66 1.93 7.81
C PRO A 79 -1.23 1.98 9.23
N THR A 80 -0.38 2.39 10.15
CA THR A 80 -0.75 2.76 11.53
C THR A 80 -0.62 4.27 11.68
N ASP A 81 -1.16 4.83 12.76
CA ASP A 81 -1.06 6.27 13.02
C ASP A 81 0.39 6.78 13.05
N SER A 82 1.33 5.96 13.54
CA SER A 82 2.75 6.29 13.51
C SER A 82 3.31 6.40 12.10
N HIS A 83 2.88 5.54 11.17
CA HIS A 83 3.27 5.65 9.76
C HIS A 83 2.75 6.96 9.15
N LEU A 84 1.48 7.30 9.41
CA LEU A 84 0.86 8.52 8.87
C LEU A 84 1.57 9.78 9.36
N ASN A 85 1.83 9.87 10.67
CA ASN A 85 2.59 10.98 11.26
C ASN A 85 4.02 11.04 10.70
N GLY A 86 4.67 9.89 10.54
CA GLY A 86 6.00 9.78 9.94
C GLY A 86 6.03 10.30 8.49
N PHE A 87 5.06 9.92 7.65
CA PHE A 87 4.98 10.40 6.27
C PHE A 87 4.69 11.89 6.19
N GLN A 88 3.85 12.43 7.07
CA GLN A 88 3.60 13.87 7.13
C GLN A 88 4.86 14.65 7.49
N ALA A 89 5.64 14.17 8.48
CA ALA A 89 6.93 14.78 8.81
C ALA A 89 7.95 14.64 7.66
N PHE A 90 7.96 13.49 6.99
CA PHE A 90 8.87 13.20 5.88
C PHE A 90 8.71 14.20 4.73
N LEU A 91 7.48 14.67 4.46
CA LEU A 91 7.22 15.69 3.44
C LEU A 91 8.08 16.95 3.67
N TYR A 92 8.16 17.43 4.92
CA TYR A 92 8.95 18.62 5.25
C TYR A 92 10.45 18.36 5.10
N TYR A 93 10.95 17.25 5.63
CA TYR A 93 12.37 16.92 5.51
C TYR A 93 12.81 16.69 4.06
N LYS A 94 11.94 16.12 3.22
CA LYS A 94 12.19 15.94 1.79
C LYS A 94 12.32 17.28 1.07
N LEU A 95 11.41 18.21 1.35
CA LEU A 95 11.47 19.58 0.83
C LEU A 95 12.75 20.30 1.27
N GLU A 96 13.13 20.17 2.54
CA GLU A 96 14.37 20.77 3.04
C GLU A 96 15.62 20.21 2.34
N ALA A 97 15.65 18.90 2.11
CA ALA A 97 16.75 18.25 1.39
C ALA A 97 16.85 18.77 -0.04
N GLU A 98 15.73 18.89 -0.75
CA GLU A 98 15.70 19.44 -2.12
C GLU A 98 16.18 20.89 -2.16
N ARG A 99 15.72 21.73 -1.22
CA ARG A 99 16.21 23.12 -1.09
C ARG A 99 17.72 23.19 -0.88
N LYS A 100 18.27 22.33 0.00
CA LYS A 100 19.72 22.27 0.27
C LYS A 100 20.51 21.73 -0.92
N ASN A 101 19.92 20.82 -1.68
CA ASN A 101 20.55 20.19 -2.83
C ASN A 101 20.51 21.05 -4.09
N TYR A 102 19.61 22.04 -4.17
CA TYR A 102 19.48 22.91 -5.34
C TYR A 102 20.81 23.55 -5.79
N LYS A 103 21.68 23.92 -4.84
CA LYS A 103 23.01 24.48 -5.14
C LYS A 103 23.98 23.52 -5.83
N TYR A 104 23.67 22.22 -5.88
CA TYR A 104 24.48 21.18 -6.52
C TYR A 104 23.89 20.72 -7.86
N ASN A 105 22.76 21.31 -8.29
CA ASN A 105 22.16 21.09 -9.60
C ASN A 105 22.41 22.31 -10.49
#